data_AF-A0A8D4B9Y0-F1
#
_entry.id   AF-A0A8D4B9Y0-F1
#
_cell.length_a   1.000
_cell.length_b   1.000
_cell.length_c   1.000
_cell.angle_alpha   90.00
_cell.angle_beta   90.00
_cell.angle_gamma   90.00
#
_symmetry.space_group_name_H-M   'P 1'
#
loop_
_entity.id
_entity.type
_entity.pdbx_description
1 polymer ?
#
loop_
_entity_poly.entity_id
_entity_poly.type
_entity_poly.pdbx_seq_one_letter_code
_entity_poly.pdbx_strand_id
1 'polypeptide(L)'
;MDRLSEVLSSEYFCVTAVRGLPQQDLLDRLEIVVQGALQEYRLDNAIEHLGFDSWGVRIYAPADTEWIYLFDVNGQTGVAHMEPVLRRLSRGTEAISVWSLLDSTTHVKQARDGEVIATCSTWLFEPAAGSDPDRLNTALRHVGFFLEDEPEGFDDARAALEAVETEFGLRVEAGAVKGPLPTIFVSSQLS
;
A
#
# COMPACT_ATOMS: atom_id res chain seq x y z
N MET A 1 10.26 -1.07 -15.73
CA MET A 1 9.62 -1.05 -14.40
C MET A 1 8.67 -2.23 -14.35
N ASP A 2 8.66 -2.90 -13.20
CA ASP A 2 7.96 -4.13 -12.89
C ASP A 2 6.62 -3.85 -12.21
N ARG A 3 5.77 -4.88 -12.12
CA ARG A 3 4.50 -4.83 -11.39
C ARG A 3 4.72 -5.10 -9.90
N LEU A 4 3.98 -4.40 -9.02
CA LEU A 4 3.90 -4.73 -7.60
C LEU A 4 3.45 -6.18 -7.38
N SER A 5 2.50 -6.68 -8.18
CA SER A 5 1.96 -8.05 -8.15
C SER A 5 3.01 -9.12 -8.45
N GLU A 6 4.10 -8.78 -9.14
CA GLU A 6 5.25 -9.66 -9.38
C GLU A 6 6.31 -9.56 -8.27
N VAL A 7 6.33 -8.45 -7.53
CA VAL A 7 7.33 -8.15 -6.50
C VAL A 7 6.87 -8.58 -5.11
N LEU A 8 5.59 -8.37 -4.79
CA LEU A 8 4.97 -8.59 -3.48
C LEU A 8 4.18 -9.91 -3.41
N SER A 9 4.58 -10.92 -4.17
CA SER A 9 3.88 -12.22 -4.26
C SER A 9 3.97 -13.07 -2.97
N SER A 10 4.07 -12.46 -1.79
CA SER A 10 4.03 -13.10 -0.48
C SER A 10 2.59 -13.33 -0.01
N GLU A 11 2.41 -14.25 0.94
CA GLU A 11 1.09 -14.58 1.52
C GLU A 11 0.44 -13.40 2.26
N TYR A 12 1.22 -12.39 2.66
CA TYR A 12 0.74 -11.16 3.27
C TYR A 12 1.67 -10.00 2.93
N PHE A 13 1.10 -8.83 2.68
CA PHE A 13 1.81 -7.58 2.42
C PHE A 13 0.89 -6.39 2.70
N CYS A 14 1.48 -5.24 2.97
CA CYS A 14 0.79 -3.96 2.90
C CYS A 14 1.65 -2.99 2.09
N VAL A 15 1.05 -2.41 1.05
CA VAL A 15 1.68 -1.38 0.23
C VAL A 15 0.74 -0.18 0.11
N THR A 16 1.28 1.01 0.30
CA THR A 16 0.57 2.27 0.08
C THR A 16 1.38 3.14 -0.87
N ALA A 17 0.78 3.56 -1.99
CA ALA A 17 1.36 4.54 -2.89
C ALA A 17 0.71 5.91 -2.66
N VAL A 18 1.52 6.95 -2.53
CA VAL A 18 1.09 8.34 -2.32
C VAL A 18 1.59 9.20 -3.46
N ARG A 19 0.69 9.97 -4.07
CA ARG A 19 0.96 10.79 -5.25
C ARG A 19 1.55 12.14 -4.88
N GLY A 20 2.44 12.66 -5.71
CA GLY A 20 2.90 14.06 -5.73
C GLY A 20 3.51 14.57 -4.43
N LEU A 21 3.91 13.67 -3.53
CA LEU A 21 4.35 14.02 -2.18
C LEU A 21 5.87 13.87 -2.08
N PRO A 22 6.64 14.94 -1.87
CA PRO A 22 8.07 14.83 -1.60
C PRO A 22 8.33 13.98 -0.36
N GLN A 23 9.47 13.26 -0.32
CA GLN A 23 9.80 12.40 0.81
C GLN A 23 9.81 13.16 2.14
N GLN A 24 10.30 14.40 2.17
CA GLN A 24 10.29 15.21 3.40
C GLN A 24 8.86 15.49 3.89
N ASP A 25 7.96 15.89 3.00
CA ASP A 25 6.56 16.15 3.35
C ASP A 25 5.85 14.88 3.83
N LEU A 26 6.23 13.70 3.32
CA LEU A 26 5.77 12.41 3.82
C LEU A 26 6.23 12.17 5.26
N LEU A 27 7.50 12.43 5.56
CA LEU A 27 8.04 12.30 6.93
C LEU A 27 7.33 13.26 7.88
N ASP A 28 7.13 14.51 7.48
CA ASP A 28 6.46 15.54 8.28
C ASP A 28 5.00 15.15 8.57
N ARG A 29 4.28 14.60 7.58
CA ARG A 29 2.90 14.10 7.74
C ARG A 29 2.80 12.89 8.66
N LEU A 30 3.86 12.09 8.75
CA LEU A 30 3.97 10.96 9.66
C LEU A 30 4.62 11.34 10.99
N GLU A 31 4.89 12.62 11.22
CA GLU A 31 5.49 13.17 12.44
C GLU A 31 6.87 12.54 12.75
N ILE A 32 7.60 12.15 11.70
CA ILE A 32 8.91 11.52 11.81
C ILE A 32 10.00 12.58 11.89
N VAL A 33 10.67 12.65 13.05
CA VAL A 33 11.87 13.46 13.23
C VAL A 33 13.09 12.60 12.95
N VAL A 34 13.74 12.82 11.79
CA VAL A 34 14.95 12.11 11.41
C VAL A 34 16.18 12.79 12.01
N GLN A 35 16.92 12.06 12.86
CA GLN A 35 18.23 12.48 13.36
C GLN A 35 19.32 11.64 12.66
N GLY A 36 19.93 12.20 11.61
CA GLY A 36 20.98 11.52 10.83
C GLY A 36 20.44 10.77 9.61
N ALA A 37 21.15 9.74 9.16
CA ALA A 37 20.69 8.91 8.04
C ALA A 37 19.65 7.88 8.52
N LEU A 38 18.62 7.65 7.70
CA LEU A 38 17.66 6.58 7.93
C LEU A 38 18.36 5.23 7.80
N GLN A 39 18.01 4.30 8.70
CA GLN A 39 18.46 2.92 8.57
C GLN A 39 17.76 2.27 7.38
N GLU A 40 18.47 1.42 6.64
CA GLU A 40 17.95 0.76 5.46
C GLU A 40 17.84 -0.74 5.69
N TYR A 41 16.71 -1.32 5.27
CA TYR A 41 16.46 -2.75 5.38
C TYR A 41 15.98 -3.32 4.05
N ARG A 42 16.32 -4.58 3.80
CA ARG A 42 15.84 -5.32 2.63
C ARG A 42 14.45 -5.88 2.91
N LEU A 43 13.70 -6.15 1.84
CA LEU A 43 12.34 -6.69 1.98
C LEU A 43 12.33 -8.03 2.73
N ASP A 44 13.31 -8.88 2.40
CA ASP A 44 13.43 -10.26 2.88
C ASP A 44 13.91 -10.40 4.32
N ASN A 45 14.50 -9.35 4.92
CA ASN A 45 15.10 -9.42 6.25
C ASN A 45 14.62 -8.37 7.25
N ALA A 46 13.83 -7.38 6.83
CA ALA A 46 13.40 -6.29 7.70
C ALA A 46 12.64 -6.79 8.94
N ILE A 47 11.72 -7.75 8.77
CA ILE A 47 10.93 -8.30 9.88
C ILE A 47 11.79 -9.09 10.87
N GLU A 48 12.82 -9.79 10.42
CA GLU A 48 13.75 -10.52 11.28
C GLU A 48 14.55 -9.58 12.19
N HIS A 49 14.89 -8.39 11.68
CA HIS A 49 15.67 -7.40 12.43
C HIS A 49 14.80 -6.52 13.33
N LEU A 50 13.59 -6.18 12.89
CA LEU A 50 12.74 -5.20 13.55
C LEU A 50 11.61 -5.83 14.39
N GLY A 51 11.35 -7.12 14.19
CA GLY A 51 10.34 -7.89 14.92
C GLY A 51 8.93 -7.81 14.31
N PHE A 52 8.09 -8.76 14.71
CA PHE A 52 6.69 -8.87 14.25
C PHE A 52 5.79 -7.76 14.79
N ASP A 53 6.12 -7.14 15.91
CA ASP A 53 5.35 -5.99 16.45
C ASP A 53 5.80 -4.65 15.83
N SER A 54 6.64 -4.68 14.79
CA SER A 54 7.20 -3.48 14.18
C SER A 54 6.15 -2.69 13.41
N TRP A 55 6.10 -1.39 13.70
CA TRP A 55 5.36 -0.39 12.91
C TRP A 55 6.25 0.26 11.85
N GLY A 56 7.28 -0.47 11.44
CA GLY A 56 8.24 -0.05 10.42
C GLY A 56 7.59 -0.03 9.04
N VAL A 57 7.87 1.01 8.27
CA VAL A 57 7.55 1.08 6.84
C VAL A 57 8.80 1.47 6.05
N ARG A 58 9.04 0.75 4.95
CA ARG A 58 10.14 0.98 4.01
C ARG A 58 9.67 1.94 2.92
N ILE A 59 10.44 2.99 2.66
CA ILE A 59 10.10 4.06 1.72
C ILE A 59 10.84 3.82 0.40
N TYR A 60 10.09 3.78 -0.69
CA TYR A 60 10.62 3.78 -2.05
C TYR A 60 10.12 5.00 -2.82
N ALA A 61 11.05 5.89 -3.19
CA ALA A 61 10.75 7.16 -3.87
C ALA A 61 11.54 7.24 -5.19
N PRO A 62 11.10 6.56 -6.27
CA PRO A 62 11.78 6.62 -7.56
C PRO A 62 11.67 8.01 -8.19
N ALA A 63 12.79 8.55 -8.69
CA ALA A 63 12.89 9.93 -9.16
C ALA A 63 12.01 10.26 -10.38
N ASP A 64 11.74 9.28 -11.24
CA ASP A 64 11.02 9.48 -12.51
C ASP A 64 9.52 9.19 -12.39
N THR A 65 8.98 9.15 -11.18
CA THR A 65 7.54 8.93 -10.95
C THR A 65 6.97 9.97 -10.00
N GLU A 66 5.66 10.17 -10.10
CA GLU A 66 4.92 11.00 -9.14
C GLU A 66 4.54 10.23 -7.86
N TRP A 67 4.97 8.99 -7.67
CA TRP A 67 4.53 8.15 -6.54
C TRP A 67 5.67 7.86 -5.56
N ILE A 68 5.39 7.97 -4.28
CA ILE A 68 6.18 7.36 -3.20
C ILE A 68 5.43 6.15 -2.67
N TYR A 69 6.14 5.05 -2.47
CA TYR A 69 5.60 3.80 -1.96
C TYR A 69 6.06 3.57 -0.52
N LEU A 70 5.14 3.17 0.34
CA LEU A 70 5.41 2.65 1.67
C LEU A 70 5.11 1.15 1.64
N PHE A 71 6.09 0.33 2.03
CA PHE A 71 5.94 -1.10 2.22
C PHE A 71 6.07 -1.41 3.70
N ASP A 72 5.03 -1.97 4.31
CA ASP A 72 5.10 -2.35 5.72
C ASP A 72 6.19 -3.41 5.93
N VAL A 73 6.96 -3.26 7.00
CA VAL A 73 7.95 -4.27 7.43
C VAL A 73 7.23 -5.54 7.89
N ASN A 74 6.17 -5.40 8.68
CA ASN A 74 5.22 -6.47 8.93
C ASN A 74 3.94 -6.23 8.14
N GLY A 75 3.82 -6.88 6.98
CA GLY A 75 2.62 -6.80 6.13
C GLY A 75 1.32 -7.27 6.83
N GLN A 76 1.40 -8.01 7.93
CA GLN A 76 0.22 -8.40 8.71
C GLN A 76 -0.38 -7.24 9.51
N THR A 77 0.41 -6.22 9.86
CA THR A 77 -0.07 -5.12 10.71
C THR A 77 -0.87 -4.09 9.92
N GLY A 78 -0.53 -3.86 8.64
CA GLY A 78 -1.27 -2.94 7.77
C GLY A 78 -1.20 -1.48 8.22
N VAL A 79 -0.09 -1.05 8.82
CA VAL A 79 0.12 0.28 9.38
C VAL A 79 -0.09 1.37 8.33
N ALA A 80 0.51 1.24 7.14
CA ALA A 80 0.31 2.21 6.07
C ALA A 80 -1.12 2.20 5.48
N HIS A 81 -1.92 1.18 5.78
CA HIS A 81 -3.32 1.02 5.35
C HIS A 81 -4.33 1.59 6.37
N MET A 82 -3.87 1.94 7.58
CA MET A 82 -4.72 2.52 8.61
C MET A 82 -5.30 3.86 8.16
N GLU A 83 -6.57 4.09 8.47
CA GLU A 83 -7.28 5.28 7.99
C GLU A 83 -6.62 6.60 8.44
N PRO A 84 -6.20 6.79 9.71
CA PRO A 84 -5.60 8.07 10.08
C PRO A 84 -4.21 8.28 9.46
N VAL A 85 -3.53 7.22 9.01
CA VAL A 85 -2.31 7.33 8.21
C VAL A 85 -2.65 7.77 6.78
N LEU A 86 -3.61 7.11 6.13
CA LEU A 86 -4.06 7.47 4.77
C LEU A 86 -4.61 8.89 4.68
N ARG A 87 -5.38 9.33 5.68
CA ARG A 87 -5.90 10.71 5.74
C ARG A 87 -4.77 11.75 5.86
N ARG A 88 -3.71 11.48 6.63
CA ARG A 88 -2.56 12.38 6.72
C ARG A 88 -1.79 12.42 5.40
N LEU A 89 -1.50 11.25 4.83
CA LEU A 89 -0.71 11.12 3.62
C LEU A 89 -1.41 11.64 2.36
N SER A 90 -2.74 11.53 2.27
CA SER A 90 -3.52 12.00 1.12
C SER A 90 -3.92 13.48 1.18
N ARG A 91 -3.60 14.24 2.23
CA ARG A 91 -3.99 15.66 2.32
C ARG A 91 -3.46 16.48 1.13
N GLY A 92 -4.34 17.08 0.34
CA GLY A 92 -3.98 17.81 -0.89
C GLY A 92 -3.45 16.93 -2.03
N THR A 93 -3.64 15.60 -1.97
CA THR A 93 -3.18 14.63 -2.97
C THR A 93 -4.01 13.34 -2.95
N GLU A 94 -3.52 12.25 -3.54
CA GLU A 94 -4.14 10.93 -3.60
C GLU A 94 -3.22 9.86 -2.99
N ALA A 95 -3.82 8.89 -2.28
CA ALA A 95 -3.15 7.68 -1.80
C ALA A 95 -4.00 6.44 -2.12
N ILE A 96 -3.34 5.37 -2.55
CA ILE A 96 -3.95 4.06 -2.81
C ILE A 96 -3.21 3.01 -2.03
N SER A 97 -3.93 2.17 -1.28
CA SER A 97 -3.34 1.16 -0.41
C SER A 97 -3.98 -0.19 -0.65
N VAL A 98 -3.13 -1.21 -0.76
CA VAL A 98 -3.52 -2.62 -0.87
C VAL A 98 -2.89 -3.38 0.29
N TRP A 99 -3.72 -4.07 1.05
CA TRP A 99 -3.32 -4.84 2.21
C TRP A 99 -3.89 -6.26 2.10
N SER A 100 -3.01 -7.24 1.95
CA SER A 100 -3.39 -8.65 1.94
C SER A 100 -3.02 -9.28 3.27
N LEU A 101 -4.01 -9.88 3.93
CA LEU A 101 -3.86 -10.69 5.13
C LEU A 101 -3.74 -12.18 4.75
N LEU A 102 -3.19 -12.97 5.67
CA LEU A 102 -3.22 -14.44 5.58
C LEU A 102 -4.67 -14.91 5.34
N ASP A 103 -4.85 -15.91 4.49
CA ASP A 103 -6.14 -16.50 4.09
C ASP A 103 -7.01 -15.62 3.16
N SER A 104 -6.37 -14.98 2.18
CA SER A 104 -6.97 -14.34 0.98
C SER A 104 -7.77 -13.05 1.20
N THR A 105 -7.95 -12.59 2.44
CA THR A 105 -8.65 -11.32 2.66
C THR A 105 -7.76 -10.16 2.22
N THR A 106 -8.16 -9.51 1.13
CA THR A 106 -7.49 -8.32 0.61
C THR A 106 -8.36 -7.09 0.84
N HIS A 107 -7.73 -6.03 1.34
CA HIS A 107 -8.34 -4.72 1.52
C HIS A 107 -7.71 -3.74 0.54
N VAL A 108 -8.56 -2.92 -0.09
CA VAL A 108 -8.11 -1.82 -0.96
C VAL A 108 -8.75 -0.54 -0.48
N LYS A 109 -7.94 0.50 -0.27
CA LYS A 109 -8.42 1.83 0.12
C LYS A 109 -7.89 2.89 -0.81
N GLN A 110 -8.77 3.78 -1.24
CA GLN A 110 -8.41 5.01 -1.94
C GLN A 110 -8.72 6.19 -1.02
N ALA A 111 -7.74 7.06 -0.85
CA ALA A 111 -7.88 8.31 -0.12
C ALA A 111 -7.49 9.49 -0.99
N ARG A 112 -8.23 10.59 -0.88
CA ARG A 112 -7.98 11.83 -1.61
C ARG A 112 -8.26 13.01 -0.70
N ASP A 113 -7.39 14.01 -0.75
CA ASP A 113 -7.52 15.27 0.00
C ASP A 113 -7.75 15.10 1.51
N GLY A 114 -7.24 14.01 2.08
CA GLY A 114 -7.34 13.69 3.49
C GLY A 114 -8.60 12.94 3.91
N GLU A 115 -9.37 12.44 2.94
CA GLU A 115 -10.55 11.60 3.16
C GLU A 115 -10.37 10.23 2.50
N VAL A 116 -10.79 9.15 3.17
CA VAL A 116 -10.89 7.82 2.54
C VAL A 116 -12.19 7.77 1.77
N ILE A 117 -12.10 7.84 0.44
CA ILE A 117 -13.25 7.98 -0.46
C ILE A 117 -13.78 6.64 -0.97
N ALA A 118 -12.97 5.58 -0.91
CA ALA A 118 -13.35 4.23 -1.28
C ALA A 118 -12.63 3.20 -0.41
N THR A 119 -13.36 2.17 0.05
CA THR A 119 -12.84 1.01 0.76
C THR A 119 -13.47 -0.25 0.21
N CYS A 120 -12.64 -1.25 -0.08
CA CYS A 120 -13.02 -2.59 -0.50
C CYS A 120 -12.43 -3.60 0.47
N SER A 121 -13.19 -4.66 0.76
CA SER A 121 -12.74 -5.84 1.50
C SER A 121 -13.22 -7.06 0.73
N THR A 122 -12.31 -7.88 0.19
CA THR A 122 -12.70 -9.02 -0.65
C THR A 122 -13.50 -10.07 0.12
N TRP A 123 -13.27 -10.17 1.43
CA TRP A 123 -14.09 -10.98 2.36
C TRP A 123 -15.60 -10.71 2.28
N LEU A 124 -16.02 -9.48 1.94
CA LEU A 124 -17.44 -9.12 1.87
C LEU A 124 -18.09 -9.54 0.56
N PHE A 125 -17.29 -9.88 -0.47
CA PHE A 125 -17.78 -10.14 -1.84
C PHE A 125 -18.67 -9.02 -2.39
N GLU A 126 -18.46 -7.79 -1.91
CA GLU A 126 -19.23 -6.60 -2.26
C GLU A 126 -18.32 -5.55 -2.92
N PRO A 127 -18.85 -4.77 -3.88
CA PRO A 127 -18.15 -3.61 -4.42
C PRO A 127 -17.67 -2.65 -3.32
N ALA A 128 -16.61 -1.91 -3.61
CA ALA A 128 -16.11 -0.85 -2.75
C ALA A 128 -17.21 0.14 -2.37
N ALA A 129 -17.20 0.54 -1.10
CA ALA A 129 -18.09 1.54 -0.52
C ALA A 129 -17.33 2.83 -0.19
N GLY A 130 -18.04 3.94 -0.05
CA GLY A 130 -17.47 5.25 0.29
C GLY A 130 -18.20 6.40 -0.41
N SER A 131 -17.62 7.59 -0.36
CA SER A 131 -18.17 8.80 -0.96
C SER A 131 -17.93 8.90 -2.48
N ASP A 132 -16.88 8.26 -3.00
CA ASP A 132 -16.53 8.22 -4.43
C ASP A 132 -15.85 6.87 -4.80
N PRO A 133 -16.60 5.74 -4.79
CA PRO A 133 -16.02 4.42 -4.99
C PRO A 133 -15.94 3.98 -6.45
N ASP A 134 -16.52 4.73 -7.39
CA ASP A 134 -16.77 4.28 -8.76
C ASP A 134 -15.48 3.96 -9.52
N ARG A 135 -14.42 4.75 -9.31
CA ARG A 135 -13.11 4.53 -9.94
C ARG A 135 -12.49 3.22 -9.46
N LEU A 136 -12.46 2.99 -8.14
CA LEU A 136 -11.94 1.75 -7.55
C LEU A 136 -12.78 0.54 -7.98
N ASN A 137 -14.11 0.67 -7.96
CA ASN A 137 -15.02 -0.39 -8.41
C ASN A 137 -14.80 -0.75 -9.88
N THR A 138 -14.57 0.24 -10.73
CA THR A 138 -14.26 0.02 -12.14
C THR A 138 -12.95 -0.75 -12.28
N ALA A 139 -11.90 -0.35 -11.56
CA ALA A 139 -10.61 -1.04 -11.59
C ALA A 139 -10.71 -2.51 -11.14
N LEU A 140 -11.40 -2.77 -10.02
CA LEU A 140 -11.56 -4.12 -9.46
C LEU A 140 -12.38 -5.04 -10.37
N ARG A 141 -13.47 -4.55 -10.97
CA ARG A 141 -14.28 -5.35 -11.90
C ARG A 141 -13.49 -5.76 -13.16
N HIS A 142 -12.59 -4.91 -13.64
CA HIS A 142 -11.78 -5.23 -14.83
C HIS A 142 -10.84 -6.42 -14.63
N VAL A 143 -10.46 -6.72 -13.39
CA VAL A 143 -9.59 -7.87 -13.07
C VAL A 143 -10.37 -9.08 -12.55
N GLY A 144 -11.71 -9.02 -12.53
CA GLY A 144 -12.56 -10.17 -12.23
C GLY A 144 -13.23 -10.17 -10.85
N PHE A 145 -13.07 -9.12 -10.04
CA PHE A 145 -13.83 -9.02 -8.78
C PHE A 145 -15.33 -8.87 -9.03
N PHE A 146 -16.13 -9.48 -8.14
CA PHE A 146 -17.60 -9.36 -8.08
C PHE A 146 -18.34 -9.88 -9.32
N LEU A 147 -17.71 -10.80 -10.07
CA LEU A 147 -18.38 -11.56 -11.12
C LEU A 147 -19.22 -12.69 -10.49
N GLU A 148 -20.31 -13.08 -11.16
CA GLU A 148 -21.18 -14.18 -10.67
C GLU A 148 -20.45 -15.53 -10.64
N ASP A 149 -19.53 -15.74 -11.58
CA ASP A 149 -18.64 -16.91 -11.64
C ASP A 149 -17.19 -16.45 -11.42
N GLU A 150 -16.67 -16.61 -10.21
CA GLU A 150 -15.26 -16.35 -9.94
C GLU A 150 -14.37 -17.35 -10.70
N PRO A 151 -13.25 -16.89 -11.31
CA PRO A 151 -12.31 -17.79 -11.97
C PRO A 151 -11.78 -18.85 -11.01
N GLU A 152 -11.66 -20.09 -11.47
CA GLU A 152 -10.98 -21.13 -10.69
C GLU A 152 -9.53 -20.70 -10.38
N GLY A 153 -9.17 -20.66 -9.09
CA GLY A 153 -7.85 -20.22 -8.65
C GLY A 153 -7.65 -18.70 -8.63
N PHE A 154 -8.73 -17.93 -8.51
CA PHE A 154 -8.66 -16.47 -8.34
C PHE A 154 -7.81 -16.09 -7.12
N ASP A 155 -6.81 -15.22 -7.34
CA ASP A 155 -5.90 -14.71 -6.33
C ASP A 155 -6.23 -13.24 -6.08
N ASP A 156 -7.04 -13.00 -5.05
CA ASP A 156 -7.50 -11.67 -4.63
C ASP A 156 -6.34 -10.67 -4.49
N ALA A 157 -5.25 -11.10 -3.85
CA ALA A 157 -4.14 -10.22 -3.52
C ALA A 157 -3.43 -9.76 -4.79
N ARG A 158 -3.14 -10.72 -5.69
CA ARG A 158 -2.55 -10.44 -6.99
C ARG A 158 -3.48 -9.58 -7.85
N ALA A 159 -4.77 -9.94 -7.95
CA ALA A 159 -5.74 -9.22 -8.76
C ALA A 159 -5.93 -7.78 -8.27
N ALA A 160 -5.99 -7.55 -6.96
CA ALA A 160 -6.11 -6.21 -6.38
C ALA A 160 -4.89 -5.34 -6.70
N LEU A 161 -3.67 -5.90 -6.63
CA LEU A 161 -2.46 -5.20 -7.07
C LEU A 161 -2.52 -4.87 -8.56
N GLU A 162 -2.89 -5.83 -9.42
CA GLU A 162 -3.02 -5.61 -10.87
C GLU A 162 -4.06 -4.52 -11.22
N ALA A 163 -5.16 -4.45 -10.45
CA ALA A 163 -6.18 -3.42 -10.60
C ALA A 163 -5.62 -2.03 -10.31
N VAL A 164 -4.96 -1.83 -9.16
CA VAL A 164 -4.42 -0.52 -8.79
C VAL A 164 -3.21 -0.12 -9.65
N GLU A 165 -2.40 -1.09 -10.07
CA GLU A 165 -1.31 -0.88 -11.02
C GLU A 165 -1.80 -0.34 -12.36
N THR A 166 -2.91 -0.87 -12.85
CA THR A 166 -3.46 -0.50 -14.16
C THR A 166 -4.18 0.85 -14.06
N GLU A 167 -5.04 1.04 -13.05
CA GLU A 167 -5.86 2.24 -12.88
C GLU A 167 -5.06 3.48 -12.45
N PHE A 168 -4.01 3.30 -11.65
CA PHE A 168 -3.22 4.42 -11.10
C PHE A 168 -1.81 4.51 -11.69
N GLY A 169 -1.46 3.61 -12.63
CA GLY A 169 -0.14 3.61 -13.28
C GLY A 169 1.01 3.25 -12.34
N LEU A 170 0.74 2.52 -11.25
CA LEU A 170 1.76 2.18 -10.25
C LEU A 170 2.77 1.19 -10.82
N ARG A 171 4.06 1.51 -10.73
CA ARG A 171 5.14 0.69 -11.23
C ARG A 171 6.37 0.89 -10.36
N VAL A 172 7.16 -0.17 -10.20
CA VAL A 172 8.35 -0.16 -9.35
C VAL A 172 9.55 -0.76 -10.07
N GLU A 173 10.75 -0.60 -9.52
CA GLU A 173 11.91 -1.40 -9.89
C GLU A 173 12.07 -2.54 -8.87
N ALA A 174 11.91 -3.79 -9.31
CA ALA A 174 11.92 -4.96 -8.44
C ALA A 174 13.22 -5.07 -7.63
N GLY A 175 14.37 -4.78 -8.25
CA GLY A 175 15.67 -4.79 -7.59
C GLY A 175 15.76 -3.78 -6.46
N ALA A 176 15.25 -2.56 -6.67
CA ALA A 176 15.22 -1.51 -5.67
C ALA A 176 14.27 -1.85 -4.50
N VAL A 177 13.06 -2.31 -4.80
CA VAL A 177 12.06 -2.66 -3.77
C VAL A 177 12.53 -3.83 -2.89
N LYS A 178 13.18 -4.85 -3.49
CA LYS A 178 13.75 -5.98 -2.76
C LYS A 178 15.04 -5.62 -2.02
N GLY A 179 15.79 -4.64 -2.54
CA GLY A 179 17.03 -4.13 -1.98
C GLY A 179 16.86 -3.32 -0.68
N PRO A 180 17.95 -2.79 -0.11
CA PRO A 180 17.87 -1.93 1.06
C PRO A 180 17.09 -0.64 0.73
N LEU A 181 16.10 -0.32 1.56
CA LEU A 181 15.32 0.92 1.48
C LEU A 181 15.28 1.62 2.84
N PRO A 182 15.25 2.96 2.88
CA PRO A 182 15.06 3.71 4.11
C PRO A 182 13.81 3.26 4.86
N THR A 183 13.95 2.97 6.15
CA THR A 183 12.85 2.53 7.01
C THR A 183 12.58 3.57 8.09
N ILE A 184 11.30 3.87 8.30
CA ILE A 184 10.79 4.73 9.37
C ILE A 184 9.80 3.94 10.22
N PHE A 185 9.49 4.44 11.43
CA PHE A 185 8.49 3.84 12.30
C PHE A 185 7.31 4.78 12.46
N VAL A 186 6.13 4.33 12.02
CA VAL A 186 4.90 5.10 12.21
C VAL A 186 4.50 5.01 13.67
N SER A 187 4.19 6.15 14.29
CA SER A 187 3.78 6.19 15.69
C SER A 187 2.44 5.48 15.88
N SER A 188 2.34 4.66 16.92
CA SER A 188 1.09 4.02 17.32
C SER A 188 0.02 4.96 17.84
N GLN A 189 0.37 6.22 18.09
CA GLN A 189 -0.59 7.28 18.41
C GLN A 189 -1.32 7.79 17.16
N LEU A 190 -0.89 7.37 15.97
CA LEU A 190 -1.51 7.71 14.69
C LEU A 190 -2.55 6.67 14.25
N SER A 191 -2.78 5.57 14.98
CA SER A 191 -3.81 4.56 14.69
C SER A 191 -5.15 4.85 15.37
#